data_AF-A0A534XD23-F1
#
_entry.id   AF-A0A534XD23-F1
#
_cell.length_a   1.000
_cell.length_b   1.000
_cell.length_c   1.000
_cell.angle_alpha   90.00
_cell.angle_beta   90.00
_cell.angle_gamma   90.00
#
_symmetry.space_group_name_H-M   'P 1'
#
loop_
_entity.id
_entity.type
_entity.pdbx_description
1 polymer ?
#
loop_
_entity_poly.entity_id
_entity_poly.type
_entity_poly.pdbx_seq_one_letter_code
_entity_poly.pdbx_strand_id
1 'polypeptide(L)'
;MRLALTALVALTAASAAAQDGVPQDGVSVTEGDAPEEAESSTFAPIGPALLYTRELTKHDLAQKLRDDPASLGSISIGFADRGRIINALQMPQDPAWIIERPDFSYAVRETVDALAQAFHSVRRQFPDSAPARLNHISAKDGGYLRPHRSHQSGRDADIGLFYKGDRFPPPGVPREKLIDPARNWALLRALITETDVQLILVDRAIQSVLHRFALSIGEDATWLAQVFGGMVKHARSHRDHFHVRFYAPRSQELGRRLQPMLALLPGQNLTTYVVGAGNTLGQIAARYKTTVAAIRKANQMKTESLLALGQHLIIPLRGACTICPLPPPLAIPPRLLPPEPPASVAQSWVGGINPELSTAE
;
A
#
# COMPACT_ATOMS: atom_id res chain seq x y z
N MET A 1 24.32 12.56 73.11
CA MET A 1 23.44 12.60 74.30
C MET A 1 22.07 12.07 73.88
N ARG A 2 21.65 10.92 74.47
CA ARG A 2 20.33 10.23 74.38
C ARG A 2 19.94 9.61 73.02
N LEU A 3 20.04 8.27 72.87
CA LEU A 3 19.06 7.20 73.24
C LEU A 3 17.82 7.23 72.32
N ALA A 4 17.29 6.17 71.71
CA ALA A 4 17.25 4.71 71.93
C ALA A 4 16.92 4.02 70.56
N LEU A 5 17.39 2.82 70.18
CA LEU A 5 17.30 1.46 70.74
C LEU A 5 15.91 0.80 70.61
N THR A 6 15.73 -0.12 69.64
CA THR A 6 14.98 -1.41 69.71
C THR A 6 15.08 -2.10 68.33
N ALA A 7 15.91 -3.13 68.12
CA ALA A 7 15.80 -4.56 68.50
C ALA A 7 14.60 -5.26 67.83
N LEU A 8 14.81 -6.07 66.77
CA LEU A 8 15.21 -7.50 66.76
C LEU A 8 14.00 -8.44 66.94
N VAL A 9 13.69 -9.27 65.93
CA VAL A 9 13.37 -10.71 66.06
C VAL A 9 13.58 -11.40 64.70
N ALA A 10 14.15 -12.61 64.77
CA ALA A 10 14.66 -13.44 63.69
C ALA A 10 13.71 -14.55 63.23
N LEU A 11 14.03 -15.07 62.03
CA LEU A 11 13.86 -16.43 61.47
C LEU A 11 12.58 -17.25 61.73
N THR A 12 11.98 -17.74 60.64
CA THR A 12 11.78 -19.20 60.37
C THR A 12 11.38 -19.44 58.91
N ALA A 13 11.65 -20.67 58.43
CA ALA A 13 11.73 -21.07 57.03
C ALA A 13 10.47 -21.74 56.46
N ALA A 14 10.48 -21.85 55.12
CA ALA A 14 9.87 -22.86 54.25
C ALA A 14 8.37 -22.78 53.90
N SER A 15 8.08 -22.62 52.60
CA SER A 15 7.26 -23.56 51.80
C SER A 15 7.19 -23.11 50.33
N ALA A 16 7.30 -24.06 49.42
CA ALA A 16 7.26 -23.91 47.97
C ALA A 16 5.85 -23.62 47.42
N ALA A 17 5.77 -22.91 46.29
CA ALA A 17 4.85 -23.21 45.19
C ALA A 17 5.30 -22.44 43.93
N ALA A 18 5.59 -23.19 42.87
CA ALA A 18 5.88 -22.70 41.54
C ALA A 18 4.64 -22.03 40.91
N GLN A 19 4.84 -20.91 40.22
CA GLN A 19 3.96 -20.45 39.15
C GLN A 19 4.83 -20.02 37.98
N ASP A 20 4.62 -20.70 36.86
CA ASP A 20 5.32 -20.54 35.59
C ASP A 20 5.13 -19.11 35.04
N GLY A 21 6.22 -18.35 35.05
CA GLY A 21 6.32 -17.07 34.37
C GLY A 21 6.52 -17.29 32.87
N VAL A 22 5.55 -16.82 32.09
CA VAL A 22 5.66 -16.65 30.64
C VAL A 22 6.86 -15.73 30.34
N PRO A 23 7.88 -16.15 29.56
CA PRO A 23 8.95 -15.25 29.16
C PRO A 23 8.43 -14.29 28.10
N GLN A 24 8.28 -13.02 28.46
CA GLN A 24 8.27 -11.93 27.50
C GLN A 24 9.71 -11.69 27.05
N ASP A 25 10.14 -12.39 25.99
CA ASP A 25 11.41 -12.07 25.35
C ASP A 25 11.22 -10.91 24.37
N GLY A 26 11.78 -9.78 24.78
CA GLY A 26 11.94 -8.58 23.97
C GLY A 26 12.75 -8.89 22.72
N VAL A 27 12.06 -8.84 21.59
CA VAL A 27 12.70 -8.79 20.27
C VAL A 27 13.22 -7.37 20.09
N SER A 28 14.54 -7.21 20.06
CA SER A 28 15.16 -6.03 19.44
C SER A 28 14.93 -6.13 17.94
N VAL A 29 13.75 -5.66 17.52
CA VAL A 29 13.44 -5.44 16.11
C VAL A 29 14.35 -4.30 15.66
N THR A 30 15.20 -4.56 14.68
CA THR A 30 15.88 -3.50 13.95
C THR A 30 14.83 -2.53 13.42
N GLU A 31 14.88 -1.28 13.88
CA GLU A 31 14.02 -0.18 13.42
C GLU A 31 14.11 -0.04 11.90
N GLY A 32 13.12 -0.56 11.19
CA GLY A 32 13.07 -0.44 9.74
C GLY A 32 11.63 -0.34 9.28
N ASP A 33 11.16 0.90 9.04
CA ASP A 33 10.03 1.41 8.21
C ASP A 33 8.76 0.52 8.04
N ALA A 34 8.60 -0.50 8.87
CA ALA A 34 7.67 -1.61 8.73
C ALA A 34 6.18 -1.26 8.75
N PRO A 35 5.71 -0.33 9.62
CA PRO A 35 4.28 -0.24 9.88
C PRO A 35 3.53 0.64 8.86
N GLU A 36 4.22 1.50 8.10
CA GLU A 36 3.54 2.52 7.28
C GLU A 36 3.05 1.99 5.93
N GLU A 37 3.78 1.05 5.31
CA GLU A 37 3.35 0.40 4.07
C GLU A 37 2.37 -0.76 4.31
N ALA A 38 2.36 -1.36 5.49
CA ALA A 38 1.48 -2.50 5.77
C ALA A 38 0.01 -2.04 5.86
N GLU A 39 -0.91 -2.85 5.33
CA GLU A 39 -2.33 -2.56 5.46
C GLU A 39 -2.88 -3.13 6.77
N SER A 40 -3.49 -2.27 7.59
CA SER A 40 -4.18 -2.72 8.80
C SER A 40 -5.51 -3.39 8.43
N SER A 41 -5.83 -4.50 9.11
CA SER A 41 -7.12 -5.20 8.99
C SER A 41 -8.28 -4.48 9.68
N THR A 42 -8.06 -3.33 10.30
CA THR A 42 -9.09 -2.60 11.07
C THR A 42 -9.46 -1.29 10.39
N PHE A 43 -10.50 -1.32 9.56
CA PHE A 43 -11.26 -0.13 9.24
C PHE A 43 -12.73 -0.39 9.57
N ALA A 44 -13.29 0.44 10.44
CA ALA A 44 -14.73 0.49 10.65
C ALA A 44 -15.35 1.19 9.42
N PRO A 45 -16.40 0.64 8.80
CA PRO A 45 -17.04 1.32 7.69
C PRO A 45 -17.68 2.63 8.17
N ILE A 46 -17.34 3.75 7.53
CA ILE A 46 -17.99 5.04 7.72
C ILE A 46 -18.66 5.42 6.40
N GLY A 47 -19.99 5.41 6.36
CA GLY A 47 -20.80 5.79 5.19
C GLY A 47 -21.68 4.67 4.63
N PRO A 48 -22.67 4.98 3.78
CA PRO A 48 -23.50 3.96 3.14
C PRO A 48 -22.58 3.09 2.28
N ALA A 49 -22.46 1.81 2.63
CA ALA A 49 -21.61 0.88 1.91
C ALA A 49 -22.08 0.80 0.44
N LEU A 50 -21.36 1.48 -0.46
CA LEU A 50 -21.40 1.17 -1.89
C LEU A 50 -20.89 -0.26 -2.01
N LEU A 51 -21.81 -1.21 -2.00
CA LEU A 51 -21.46 -2.61 -2.22
C LEU A 51 -21.36 -2.81 -3.72
N TYR A 52 -20.16 -2.56 -4.23
CA TYR A 52 -19.77 -2.93 -5.58
C TYR A 52 -20.05 -4.41 -5.82
N THR A 53 -20.37 -4.77 -7.06
CA THR A 53 -20.68 -6.15 -7.49
C THR A 53 -21.97 -6.75 -6.93
N ARG A 54 -22.84 -5.99 -6.22
CA ARG A 54 -24.16 -6.46 -5.75
C ARG A 54 -25.02 -7.06 -6.87
N GLU A 55 -24.80 -6.63 -8.10
CA GLU A 55 -25.47 -7.15 -9.29
C GLU A 55 -25.16 -8.63 -9.58
N LEU A 56 -24.07 -9.17 -9.02
CA LEU A 56 -23.68 -10.58 -9.16
C LEU A 56 -24.05 -11.35 -7.91
N THR A 57 -24.78 -12.46 -8.04
CA THR A 57 -25.03 -13.37 -6.91
C THR A 57 -23.78 -14.21 -6.61
N LYS A 58 -23.78 -14.94 -5.49
CA LYS A 58 -22.72 -15.93 -5.21
C LYS A 58 -22.66 -17.03 -6.28
N HIS A 59 -23.81 -17.41 -6.84
CA HIS A 59 -23.88 -18.40 -7.90
C HIS A 59 -23.25 -17.88 -9.19
N ASP A 60 -23.60 -16.66 -9.60
CA ASP A 60 -23.03 -16.02 -10.81
C ASP A 60 -21.52 -15.87 -10.70
N LEU A 61 -21.02 -15.46 -9.53
CA LEU A 61 -19.58 -15.36 -9.28
C LEU A 61 -18.89 -16.71 -9.38
N ALA A 62 -19.45 -17.76 -8.78
CA ALA A 62 -18.88 -19.10 -8.85
C ALA A 62 -18.92 -19.67 -10.27
N GLN A 63 -19.97 -19.38 -11.04
CA GLN A 63 -20.09 -19.78 -12.44
C GLN A 63 -19.04 -19.05 -13.30
N LYS A 64 -19.00 -17.70 -13.23
CA LYS A 64 -18.01 -16.90 -13.96
C LYS A 64 -16.58 -17.29 -13.59
N LEU A 65 -16.29 -17.49 -12.31
CA LEU A 65 -14.96 -17.89 -11.86
C LEU A 65 -14.51 -19.22 -12.48
N ARG A 66 -15.43 -20.18 -12.68
CA ARG A 66 -15.12 -21.48 -13.30
C ARG A 66 -15.05 -21.42 -14.81
N ASP A 67 -16.03 -20.77 -15.44
CA ASP A 67 -16.29 -20.91 -16.87
C ASP A 67 -15.60 -19.82 -17.70
N ASP A 68 -15.51 -18.61 -17.16
CA ASP A 68 -14.90 -17.44 -17.82
C ASP A 68 -14.34 -16.45 -16.78
N PRO A 69 -13.22 -16.80 -16.10
CA PRO A 69 -12.63 -15.96 -15.08
C PRO A 69 -12.12 -14.62 -15.63
N ALA A 70 -11.85 -14.52 -16.93
CA ALA A 70 -11.43 -13.27 -17.57
C ALA A 70 -12.56 -12.22 -17.58
N SER A 71 -13.83 -12.65 -17.73
CA SER A 71 -14.99 -11.75 -17.69
C SER A 71 -15.19 -11.00 -16.38
N LEU A 72 -14.55 -11.45 -15.30
CA LEU A 72 -14.59 -10.79 -13.99
C LEU A 72 -13.70 -9.54 -13.93
N GLY A 73 -12.85 -9.31 -14.94
CA GLY A 73 -11.89 -8.21 -14.95
C GLY A 73 -10.74 -8.44 -13.98
N SER A 74 -9.94 -7.40 -13.75
CA SER A 74 -8.81 -7.42 -12.83
C SER A 74 -9.27 -7.42 -11.37
N ILE A 75 -8.69 -8.27 -10.53
CA ILE A 75 -9.13 -8.50 -9.15
C ILE A 75 -7.95 -8.43 -8.18
N SER A 76 -8.06 -7.57 -7.17
CA SER A 76 -7.15 -7.47 -6.01
C SER A 76 -7.58 -8.48 -4.95
N ILE A 77 -6.79 -9.54 -4.75
CA ILE A 77 -7.02 -10.56 -3.72
C ILE A 77 -6.17 -10.25 -2.48
N GLY A 78 -6.77 -10.27 -1.30
CA GLY A 78 -6.05 -10.07 -0.03
C GLY A 78 -5.66 -8.61 0.24
N PHE A 79 -4.59 -8.42 1.00
CA PHE A 79 -4.12 -7.12 1.48
C PHE A 79 -2.98 -6.59 0.62
N ALA A 80 -2.66 -5.31 0.72
CA ALA A 80 -1.51 -4.72 0.02
C ALA A 80 -0.17 -5.42 0.31
N ASP A 81 0.03 -5.92 1.53
CA ASP A 81 1.25 -6.58 2.03
C ASP A 81 1.18 -8.12 2.05
N ARG A 82 0.02 -8.68 1.70
CA ARG A 82 -0.26 -10.13 1.64
C ARG A 82 -1.35 -10.39 0.61
N GLY A 83 -1.05 -10.03 -0.63
CA GLY A 83 -2.03 -9.98 -1.71
C GLY A 83 -1.53 -10.60 -2.99
N ARG A 84 -2.45 -10.69 -3.95
CA ARG A 84 -2.20 -11.15 -5.31
C ARG A 84 -3.17 -10.47 -6.27
N ILE A 85 -2.92 -10.63 -7.56
CA ILE A 85 -3.79 -10.11 -8.61
C ILE A 85 -4.24 -11.26 -9.50
N ILE A 86 -5.52 -11.22 -9.90
CA ILE A 86 -6.05 -12.04 -10.97
C ILE A 86 -6.40 -11.11 -12.13
N ASN A 87 -6.08 -11.50 -13.36
CA ASN A 87 -6.30 -10.72 -14.59
C ASN A 87 -5.69 -9.31 -14.51
N ALA A 88 -4.45 -9.19 -14.02
CA ALA A 88 -3.77 -7.90 -13.95
C ALA A 88 -3.63 -7.25 -15.33
N LEU A 89 -3.68 -5.93 -15.35
CA LEU A 89 -3.41 -5.11 -16.53
C LEU A 89 -2.03 -4.51 -16.41
N GLN A 90 -1.24 -4.60 -17.47
CA GLN A 90 0.00 -3.84 -17.54
C GLN A 90 -0.33 -2.37 -17.80
N MET A 91 0.36 -1.45 -17.14
CA MET A 91 0.27 -0.02 -17.41
C MET A 91 0.54 0.22 -18.91
N PRO A 92 -0.37 0.89 -19.64
CA PRO A 92 -0.17 1.13 -21.06
C PRO A 92 0.95 2.14 -21.31
N GLN A 93 1.47 2.16 -22.54
CA GLN A 93 2.38 3.20 -22.99
C GLN A 93 1.60 4.48 -23.30
N ASP A 94 2.12 5.63 -22.90
CA ASP A 94 1.56 6.95 -23.18
C ASP A 94 2.66 8.01 -23.08
N PRO A 95 2.66 9.06 -23.93
CA PRO A 95 3.64 10.14 -23.83
C PRO A 95 3.67 10.89 -22.49
N ALA A 96 2.61 10.82 -21.67
CA ALA A 96 2.54 11.49 -20.39
C ALA A 96 3.33 10.79 -19.27
N TRP A 97 3.80 9.56 -19.47
CA TRP A 97 4.64 8.86 -18.48
C TRP A 97 5.68 7.93 -19.09
N ILE A 98 6.67 7.56 -18.27
CA ILE A 98 7.69 6.55 -18.57
C ILE A 98 7.55 5.42 -17.54
N ILE A 99 7.52 4.18 -18.02
CA ILE A 99 7.51 2.97 -17.19
C ILE A 99 8.96 2.50 -17.01
N GLU A 100 9.50 2.62 -15.80
CA GLU A 100 10.90 2.23 -15.54
C GLU A 100 11.09 0.72 -15.39
N ARG A 101 10.08 0.03 -14.86
CA ARG A 101 10.10 -1.41 -14.64
C ARG A 101 8.90 -2.08 -15.30
N PRO A 102 8.96 -2.37 -16.62
CA PRO A 102 7.86 -3.00 -17.34
C PRO A 102 7.38 -4.30 -16.69
N ASP A 103 8.29 -5.12 -16.17
CA ASP A 103 7.96 -6.39 -15.48
C ASP A 103 7.18 -6.20 -14.18
N PHE A 104 7.22 -5.00 -13.59
CA PHE A 104 6.55 -4.64 -12.35
C PHE A 104 5.50 -3.54 -12.54
N SER A 105 4.97 -3.40 -13.75
CA SER A 105 3.99 -2.37 -14.10
C SER A 105 2.55 -2.91 -14.18
N TYR A 106 2.26 -4.00 -13.47
CA TYR A 106 0.94 -4.62 -13.48
C TYR A 106 0.09 -4.10 -12.32
N ALA A 107 -1.19 -3.87 -12.56
CA ALA A 107 -2.15 -3.37 -11.58
C ALA A 107 -3.55 -3.90 -11.84
N VAL A 108 -4.47 -3.57 -10.93
CA VAL A 108 -5.90 -3.64 -11.22
C VAL A 108 -6.33 -2.42 -12.04
N ARG A 109 -7.40 -2.55 -12.84
CA ARG A 109 -7.88 -1.53 -13.77
C ARG A 109 -8.05 -0.17 -13.12
N GLU A 110 -8.70 -0.12 -11.96
CA GLU A 110 -8.94 1.16 -11.27
C GLU A 110 -7.62 1.88 -10.90
N THR A 111 -6.56 1.13 -10.59
CA THR A 111 -5.23 1.70 -10.33
C THR A 111 -4.58 2.21 -11.62
N VAL A 112 -4.67 1.46 -12.73
CA VAL A 112 -4.19 1.92 -14.05
C VAL A 112 -4.89 3.21 -14.45
N ASP A 113 -6.22 3.24 -14.35
CA ASP A 113 -7.05 4.38 -14.75
C ASP A 113 -6.77 5.60 -13.85
N ALA A 114 -6.60 5.40 -12.54
CA ALA A 114 -6.26 6.47 -11.61
C ALA A 114 -4.88 7.09 -11.87
N LEU A 115 -3.87 6.26 -12.16
CA LEU A 115 -2.54 6.73 -12.52
C LEU A 115 -2.57 7.52 -13.83
N ALA A 116 -3.23 7.00 -14.87
CA ALA A 116 -3.39 7.68 -16.15
C ALA A 116 -4.08 9.05 -15.97
N GLN A 117 -5.18 9.09 -15.21
CA GLN A 117 -5.89 10.33 -14.91
C GLN A 117 -4.99 11.36 -14.23
N ALA A 118 -4.23 10.96 -13.19
CA ALA A 118 -3.35 11.86 -12.46
C ALA A 118 -2.22 12.40 -13.34
N PHE A 119 -1.57 11.54 -14.15
CA PHE A 119 -0.51 11.95 -15.06
C PHE A 119 -1.01 12.86 -16.18
N HIS A 120 -2.18 12.56 -16.76
CA HIS A 120 -2.81 13.44 -17.73
C HIS A 120 -3.22 14.78 -17.10
N SER A 121 -3.63 14.81 -15.82
CA SER A 121 -3.92 16.07 -15.12
C SER A 121 -2.69 16.97 -14.99
N VAL A 122 -1.53 16.39 -14.63
CA VAL A 122 -0.26 17.13 -14.63
C VAL A 122 0.09 17.62 -16.03
N ARG A 123 -0.02 16.77 -17.06
CA ARG A 123 0.30 17.15 -18.44
C ARG A 123 -0.61 18.25 -18.99
N ARG A 124 -1.89 18.28 -18.60
CA ARG A 124 -2.81 19.37 -18.97
C ARG A 124 -2.42 20.71 -18.34
N GLN A 125 -1.94 20.68 -17.10
CA GLN A 125 -1.50 21.89 -16.37
C GLN A 125 -0.09 22.34 -16.81
N PHE A 126 0.77 21.40 -17.18
CA PHE A 126 2.14 21.63 -17.62
C PHE A 126 2.41 20.92 -18.95
N PRO A 127 1.95 21.47 -20.09
CA PRO A 127 2.08 20.83 -21.40
C PRO A 127 3.52 20.55 -21.82
N ASP A 128 4.49 21.32 -21.31
CA ASP A 128 5.91 21.15 -21.60
C ASP A 128 6.66 20.32 -20.55
N SER A 129 5.97 19.81 -19.51
CA SER A 129 6.61 18.98 -18.49
C SER A 129 7.19 17.71 -19.09
N ALA A 130 8.36 17.27 -18.60
CA ALA A 130 8.78 15.90 -18.77
C ALA A 130 7.66 14.91 -18.33
N PRO A 131 7.64 13.69 -18.91
CA PRO A 131 6.70 12.65 -18.53
C PRO A 131 6.83 12.28 -17.04
N ALA A 132 5.72 11.90 -16.41
CA ALA A 132 5.75 11.30 -15.08
C ALA A 132 6.58 10.01 -15.09
N ARG A 133 7.27 9.70 -13.98
CA ARG A 133 8.07 8.48 -13.88
C ARG A 133 7.36 7.48 -12.98
N LEU A 134 6.97 6.35 -13.56
CA LEU A 134 6.34 5.25 -12.85
C LEU A 134 7.40 4.17 -12.60
N ASN A 135 7.77 3.99 -11.34
CA ASN A 135 8.82 3.08 -10.90
C ASN A 135 8.29 1.64 -10.84
N HIS A 136 7.51 1.33 -9.79
CA HIS A 136 7.01 0.00 -9.48
C HIS A 136 5.52 0.06 -9.16
N ILE A 137 4.76 -0.91 -9.66
CA ILE A 137 3.36 -1.14 -9.26
C ILE A 137 3.26 -2.52 -8.61
N SER A 138 3.40 -3.59 -9.39
CA SER A 138 3.43 -4.97 -8.91
C SER A 138 3.84 -5.93 -10.02
N ALA A 139 4.21 -7.16 -9.66
CA ALA A 139 4.35 -8.25 -10.62
C ALA A 139 2.99 -8.66 -11.21
N LYS A 140 3.00 -9.35 -12.35
CA LYS A 140 1.78 -9.76 -13.09
C LYS A 140 0.75 -10.50 -12.23
N ASP A 141 1.19 -11.38 -11.34
CA ASP A 141 0.31 -12.13 -10.44
C ASP A 141 0.25 -11.51 -9.02
N GLY A 142 0.82 -10.32 -8.85
CA GLY A 142 1.03 -9.69 -7.56
C GLY A 142 2.05 -10.45 -6.69
N GLY A 143 1.77 -10.53 -5.39
CA GLY A 143 2.64 -11.21 -4.43
C GLY A 143 3.86 -10.39 -4.00
N TYR A 144 4.65 -10.95 -3.09
CA TYR A 144 5.78 -10.25 -2.48
C TYR A 144 6.83 -9.83 -3.51
N LEU A 145 7.17 -8.54 -3.50
CA LEU A 145 8.13 -7.91 -4.39
C LEU A 145 9.27 -7.30 -3.57
N ARG A 146 10.41 -7.98 -3.45
CA ARG A 146 11.57 -7.43 -2.74
C ARG A 146 12.05 -6.13 -3.43
N PRO A 147 12.36 -5.04 -2.68
CA PRO A 147 12.35 -4.92 -1.22
C PRO A 147 11.01 -4.46 -0.60
N HIS A 148 10.02 -4.14 -1.43
CA HIS A 148 8.72 -3.60 -1.02
C HIS A 148 7.96 -4.57 -0.11
N ARG A 149 7.34 -4.04 0.95
CA ARG A 149 6.47 -4.84 1.82
C ARG A 149 5.08 -4.97 1.21
N SER A 150 4.59 -3.88 0.62
CA SER A 150 3.34 -3.79 -0.10
C SER A 150 3.49 -4.15 -1.59
N HIS A 151 2.75 -3.53 -2.52
CA HIS A 151 2.79 -3.81 -3.96
C HIS A 151 2.32 -5.21 -4.36
N GLN A 152 1.62 -5.92 -3.48
CA GLN A 152 1.27 -7.32 -3.74
C GLN A 152 -0.10 -7.50 -4.39
N SER A 153 -1.01 -6.52 -4.25
CA SER A 153 -2.41 -6.63 -4.68
C SER A 153 -2.75 -5.74 -5.88
N GLY A 154 -1.74 -5.12 -6.50
CA GLY A 154 -1.93 -4.28 -7.69
C GLY A 154 -2.59 -2.94 -7.43
N ARG A 155 -2.56 -2.49 -6.16
CA ARG A 155 -3.17 -1.24 -5.70
C ARG A 155 -2.15 -0.19 -5.26
N ASP A 156 -0.88 -0.54 -5.18
CA ASP A 156 0.21 0.38 -4.83
C ASP A 156 1.00 0.77 -6.07
N ALA A 157 1.52 1.99 -6.11
CA ALA A 157 2.40 2.48 -7.17
C ALA A 157 3.43 3.48 -6.64
N ASP A 158 4.67 3.33 -7.07
CA ASP A 158 5.76 4.25 -6.80
C ASP A 158 5.92 5.22 -7.96
N ILE A 159 5.75 6.52 -7.67
CA ILE A 159 5.78 7.59 -8.64
C ILE A 159 6.95 8.52 -8.33
N GLY A 160 7.91 8.62 -9.24
CA GLY A 160 9.07 9.48 -9.09
C GLY A 160 8.70 10.98 -9.02
N LEU A 161 9.50 11.75 -8.28
CA LEU A 161 9.31 13.19 -8.14
C LEU A 161 9.69 13.92 -9.44
N PHE A 162 8.98 15.01 -9.75
CA PHE A 162 9.40 15.96 -10.79
C PHE A 162 10.55 16.84 -10.27
N TYR A 163 11.54 17.11 -11.10
CA TYR A 163 12.71 17.92 -10.72
C TYR A 163 12.81 19.18 -11.58
N LYS A 164 13.34 20.26 -10.99
CA LYS A 164 13.59 21.50 -11.72
C LYS A 164 14.50 21.25 -12.92
N GLY A 165 14.08 21.70 -14.11
CA GLY A 165 14.80 21.50 -15.35
C GLY A 165 14.94 20.03 -15.80
N ASP A 166 14.15 19.12 -15.23
CA ASP A 166 14.06 17.69 -15.63
C ASP A 166 15.37 16.90 -15.53
N ARG A 167 16.29 17.36 -14.69
CA ARG A 167 17.59 16.70 -14.47
C ARG A 167 17.48 15.72 -13.30
N PHE A 168 18.02 14.52 -13.49
CA PHE A 168 18.18 13.58 -12.38
C PHE A 168 19.10 14.16 -11.32
N PRO A 169 18.66 14.15 -10.06
CA PRO A 169 19.46 14.69 -8.99
C PRO A 169 20.68 13.78 -8.73
N PRO A 170 21.90 14.34 -8.58
CA PRO A 170 23.08 13.55 -8.27
C PRO A 170 22.91 12.73 -6.98
N PRO A 171 23.65 11.62 -6.81
CA PRO A 171 23.65 10.85 -5.57
C PRO A 171 24.00 11.73 -4.36
N GLY A 172 23.35 11.48 -3.22
CA GLY A 172 23.64 12.18 -1.96
C GLY A 172 23.08 13.61 -1.84
N VAL A 173 22.50 14.18 -2.90
CA VAL A 173 21.88 15.51 -2.81
C VAL A 173 20.45 15.40 -2.27
N PRO A 174 20.09 16.18 -1.23
CA PRO A 174 18.74 16.19 -0.68
C PRO A 174 17.70 16.57 -1.74
N ARG A 175 16.68 15.72 -1.91
CA ARG A 175 15.73 15.83 -3.02
C ARG A 175 14.82 17.04 -2.88
N GLU A 176 14.45 17.40 -1.66
CA GLU A 176 13.58 18.54 -1.33
C GLU A 176 14.10 19.89 -1.86
N LYS A 177 15.41 20.00 -2.10
CA LYS A 177 16.02 21.21 -2.67
C LYS A 177 15.93 21.29 -4.20
N LEU A 178 15.70 20.15 -4.85
CA LEU A 178 15.79 19.99 -6.31
C LEU A 178 14.45 19.74 -6.97
N ILE A 179 13.45 19.28 -6.21
CA ILE A 179 12.12 19.03 -6.76
C ILE A 179 11.49 20.30 -7.33
N ASP A 180 10.64 20.11 -8.33
CA ASP A 180 9.73 21.13 -8.83
C ASP A 180 8.46 21.15 -7.97
N PRO A 181 8.25 22.18 -7.12
CA PRO A 181 7.11 22.18 -6.22
C PRO A 181 5.77 22.27 -6.94
N ALA A 182 5.70 22.96 -8.09
CA ALA A 182 4.46 23.15 -8.83
C ALA A 182 3.95 21.85 -9.44
N ARG A 183 4.83 21.13 -10.14
CA ARG A 183 4.46 19.87 -10.80
C ARG A 183 4.21 18.74 -9.81
N ASN A 184 4.99 18.64 -8.74
CA ASN A 184 4.74 17.66 -7.69
C ASN A 184 3.46 17.97 -6.90
N TRP A 185 3.15 19.25 -6.67
CA TRP A 185 1.87 19.62 -6.06
C TRP A 185 0.69 19.30 -6.97
N ALA A 186 0.78 19.58 -8.27
CA ALA A 186 -0.26 19.23 -9.23
C ALA A 186 -0.51 17.72 -9.28
N LEU A 187 0.55 16.90 -9.25
CA LEU A 187 0.43 15.44 -9.15
C LEU A 187 -0.29 15.03 -7.85
N LEU A 188 0.20 15.52 -6.70
CA LEU A 188 -0.35 15.20 -5.39
C LEU A 188 -1.84 15.61 -5.30
N ARG A 189 -2.18 16.80 -5.75
CA ARG A 189 -3.54 17.32 -5.77
C ARG A 189 -4.44 16.52 -6.71
N ALA A 190 -3.97 16.13 -7.89
CA ALA A 190 -4.73 15.29 -8.82
C ALA A 190 -5.02 13.90 -8.22
N LEU A 191 -4.03 13.28 -7.57
CA LEU A 191 -4.23 12.01 -6.84
C LEU A 191 -5.33 12.15 -5.79
N ILE A 192 -5.33 13.23 -5.00
CA ILE A 192 -6.29 13.44 -3.92
C ILE A 192 -7.71 13.76 -4.44
N THR A 193 -7.80 14.60 -5.47
CA THR A 193 -9.08 15.22 -5.88
C THR A 193 -9.74 14.55 -7.09
N GLU A 194 -8.99 13.84 -7.91
CA GLU A 194 -9.47 13.21 -9.14
C GLU A 194 -9.48 11.68 -9.07
N THR A 195 -8.94 11.08 -8.01
CA THR A 195 -8.86 9.61 -7.87
C THR A 195 -9.39 9.12 -6.52
N ASP A 196 -9.52 7.79 -6.38
CA ASP A 196 -9.88 7.13 -5.13
C ASP A 196 -8.60 6.63 -4.42
N VAL A 197 -7.73 7.56 -4.05
CA VAL A 197 -6.50 7.28 -3.30
C VAL A 197 -6.82 6.99 -1.82
N GLN A 198 -6.15 5.98 -1.26
CA GLN A 198 -6.30 5.54 0.13
C GLN A 198 -5.17 6.09 1.03
N LEU A 199 -3.95 6.13 0.53
CA LEU A 199 -2.76 6.50 1.28
C LEU A 199 -1.67 7.00 0.33
N ILE A 200 -0.94 8.04 0.74
CA ILE A 200 0.27 8.50 0.06
C ILE A 200 1.39 8.56 1.10
N LEU A 201 2.52 7.89 0.84
CA LEU A 201 3.71 7.97 1.68
C LEU A 201 4.80 8.75 0.96
N VAL A 202 5.40 9.72 1.66
CA VAL A 202 6.52 10.51 1.16
C VAL A 202 7.28 11.14 2.34
N ASP A 203 8.58 11.37 2.19
CA ASP A 203 9.43 11.94 3.25
C ASP A 203 8.95 13.34 3.71
N ARG A 204 9.12 13.63 5.00
CA ARG A 204 8.63 14.85 5.66
C ARG A 204 9.26 16.13 5.08
N ALA A 205 10.49 16.05 4.59
CA ALA A 205 11.15 17.18 3.94
C ALA A 205 10.45 17.55 2.63
N ILE A 206 10.04 16.55 1.84
CA ILE A 206 9.24 16.75 0.63
C ILE A 206 7.87 17.32 0.97
N GLN A 207 7.18 16.75 1.97
CA GLN A 207 5.89 17.28 2.43
C GLN A 207 5.99 18.76 2.81
N SER A 208 7.06 19.15 3.50
CA SER A 208 7.29 20.53 3.94
C SER A 208 7.49 21.51 2.77
N VAL A 209 8.06 21.05 1.65
CA VAL A 209 8.15 21.85 0.42
C VAL A 209 6.78 22.00 -0.23
N LEU A 210 6.05 20.89 -0.40
CA LEU A 210 4.74 20.89 -1.05
C LEU A 210 3.68 21.66 -0.25
N HIS A 211 3.66 21.50 1.07
CA HIS A 211 2.74 22.24 1.95
C HIS A 211 2.99 23.76 1.88
N ARG A 212 4.26 24.20 1.94
CA ARG A 212 4.59 25.64 1.79
C ARG A 212 4.21 26.17 0.42
N PHE A 213 4.45 25.40 -0.64
CA PHE A 213 4.06 25.78 -1.99
C PHE A 213 2.53 25.90 -2.12
N ALA A 214 1.79 24.89 -1.65
CA ALA A 214 0.33 24.89 -1.66
C ALA A 214 -0.26 26.12 -0.94
N LEU A 215 0.27 26.45 0.24
CA LEU A 215 -0.11 27.69 0.94
C LEU A 215 0.22 28.94 0.13
N SER A 216 1.39 28.98 -0.51
CA SER A 216 1.83 30.15 -1.28
C SER A 216 0.97 30.43 -2.51
N ILE A 217 0.30 29.42 -3.05
CA ILE A 217 -0.64 29.54 -4.16
C ILE A 217 -2.10 29.67 -3.70
N GLY A 218 -2.36 29.78 -2.40
CA GLY A 218 -3.68 30.06 -1.83
C GLY A 218 -4.55 28.84 -1.53
N GLU A 219 -3.99 27.62 -1.43
CA GLU A 219 -4.74 26.45 -0.96
C GLU A 219 -5.18 26.63 0.50
N ASP A 220 -6.37 26.12 0.83
CA ASP A 220 -6.95 26.28 2.17
C ASP A 220 -6.10 25.55 3.25
N ALA A 221 -5.68 26.30 4.26
CA ALA A 221 -4.80 25.78 5.31
C ALA A 221 -5.48 24.67 6.15
N THR A 222 -6.80 24.71 6.31
CA THR A 222 -7.53 23.70 7.07
C THR A 222 -7.59 22.38 6.31
N TRP A 223 -7.85 22.44 5.01
CA TRP A 223 -7.80 21.29 4.11
C TRP A 223 -6.39 20.72 4.01
N LEU A 224 -5.35 21.55 3.89
CA LEU A 224 -3.96 21.10 3.89
C LEU A 224 -3.58 20.35 5.18
N ALA A 225 -4.09 20.77 6.34
CA ALA A 225 -3.89 20.07 7.60
C ALA A 225 -4.57 18.68 7.64
N GLN A 226 -5.63 18.46 6.86
CA GLN A 226 -6.25 17.14 6.70
C GLN A 226 -5.48 16.27 5.69
N VAL A 227 -4.95 16.90 4.63
CA VAL A 227 -4.11 16.23 3.63
C VAL A 227 -2.81 15.72 4.26
N PHE A 228 -2.01 16.63 4.84
CA PHE A 228 -0.72 16.31 5.44
C PHE A 228 -0.88 15.87 6.90
N GLY A 229 -0.57 14.61 7.19
CA GLY A 229 -0.80 13.98 8.49
C GLY A 229 -2.03 13.08 8.54
N GLY A 230 -2.95 13.24 7.57
CA GLY A 230 -4.06 12.32 7.32
C GLY A 230 -3.73 11.36 6.17
N MET A 231 -4.11 11.75 4.95
CA MET A 231 -3.96 10.96 3.73
C MET A 231 -2.51 10.85 3.26
N VAL A 232 -1.75 11.94 3.38
CA VAL A 232 -0.31 11.98 3.12
C VAL A 232 0.43 11.77 4.44
N LYS A 233 1.17 10.66 4.53
CA LYS A 233 1.93 10.29 5.74
C LYS A 233 3.42 10.32 5.48
N HIS A 234 4.15 10.66 6.53
CA HIS A 234 5.60 10.57 6.50
C HIS A 234 6.01 9.13 6.33
N ALA A 235 7.00 8.87 5.47
CA ALA A 235 7.81 7.66 5.49
C ALA A 235 9.27 7.99 5.19
N ARG A 236 10.19 7.50 6.02
CA ARG A 236 11.59 7.98 6.03
C ARG A 236 12.40 7.54 4.81
N SER A 237 12.12 6.36 4.27
CA SER A 237 12.74 5.84 3.04
C SER A 237 12.21 6.45 1.75
N HIS A 238 11.07 7.15 1.79
CA HIS A 238 10.35 7.62 0.60
C HIS A 238 10.78 9.04 0.19
N ARG A 239 12.08 9.21 -0.06
CA ARG A 239 12.71 10.54 -0.27
C ARG A 239 12.73 11.00 -1.72
N ASP A 240 12.51 10.09 -2.65
CA ASP A 240 12.66 10.32 -4.09
C ASP A 240 11.43 9.92 -4.92
N HIS A 241 10.37 9.45 -4.26
CA HIS A 241 9.11 9.07 -4.89
C HIS A 241 7.93 9.26 -3.92
N PHE A 242 6.73 9.31 -4.48
CA PHE A 242 5.48 9.05 -3.76
C PHE A 242 5.17 7.56 -3.86
N HIS A 243 4.99 6.88 -2.72
CA HIS A 243 4.29 5.60 -2.69
C HIS A 243 2.79 5.90 -2.57
N VAL A 244 2.00 5.41 -3.50
CA VAL A 244 0.56 5.71 -3.59
C VAL A 244 -0.23 4.41 -3.53
N ARG A 245 -1.19 4.31 -2.60
CA ARG A 245 -2.15 3.22 -2.54
C ARG A 245 -3.54 3.69 -2.95
N PHE A 246 -4.21 2.93 -3.80
CA PHE A 246 -5.57 3.18 -4.25
C PHE A 246 -6.59 2.24 -3.60
N TYR A 247 -7.83 2.72 -3.49
CA TYR A 247 -8.93 1.90 -3.01
C TYR A 247 -9.37 0.85 -4.03
N ALA A 248 -9.34 1.09 -5.35
CA ALA A 248 -9.76 0.13 -6.37
C ALA A 248 -11.03 -0.69 -5.98
N PRO A 249 -12.16 -0.02 -5.71
CA PRO A 249 -13.20 -0.58 -4.85
C PRO A 249 -13.94 -1.79 -5.42
N ARG A 250 -14.21 -1.79 -6.72
CA ARG A 250 -14.87 -2.91 -7.38
C ARG A 250 -13.97 -4.13 -7.35
N SER A 251 -12.68 -3.94 -7.66
CA SER A 251 -11.66 -4.99 -7.64
C SER A 251 -11.44 -5.57 -6.24
N GLN A 252 -11.32 -4.75 -5.20
CA GLN A 252 -11.20 -5.22 -3.81
C GLN A 252 -12.43 -5.99 -3.33
N GLU A 253 -13.64 -5.46 -3.57
CA GLU A 253 -14.87 -6.13 -3.13
C GLU A 253 -15.07 -7.46 -3.87
N LEU A 254 -14.77 -7.49 -5.17
CA LEU A 254 -14.77 -8.72 -5.95
C LEU A 254 -13.75 -9.74 -5.39
N GLY A 255 -12.55 -9.28 -5.06
CA GLY A 255 -11.51 -10.13 -4.49
C GLY A 255 -11.90 -10.70 -3.13
N ARG A 256 -12.49 -9.89 -2.26
CA ARG A 256 -13.04 -10.31 -0.97
C ARG A 256 -14.12 -11.39 -1.15
N ARG A 257 -15.01 -11.24 -2.14
CA ARG A 257 -16.10 -12.20 -2.40
C ARG A 257 -15.61 -13.49 -3.05
N LEU A 258 -14.58 -13.42 -3.89
CA LEU A 258 -14.03 -14.56 -4.63
C LEU A 258 -12.96 -15.33 -3.85
N GLN A 259 -12.23 -14.71 -2.91
CA GLN A 259 -11.16 -15.36 -2.17
C GLN A 259 -11.58 -16.70 -1.50
N PRO A 260 -12.77 -16.82 -0.87
CA PRO A 260 -13.26 -18.12 -0.36
C PRO A 260 -13.61 -19.13 -1.45
N MET A 261 -13.90 -18.68 -2.67
CA MET A 261 -14.27 -19.49 -3.83
C MET A 261 -13.08 -19.89 -4.70
N LEU A 262 -11.86 -19.40 -4.42
CA LEU A 262 -10.67 -19.74 -5.21
C LEU A 262 -10.35 -21.24 -5.21
N ALA A 263 -10.91 -22.02 -4.29
CA ALA A 263 -10.90 -23.48 -4.35
C ALA A 263 -11.47 -24.06 -5.66
N LEU A 264 -12.34 -23.31 -6.35
CA LEU A 264 -12.86 -23.66 -7.67
C LEU A 264 -11.85 -23.45 -8.81
N LEU A 265 -10.74 -22.74 -8.54
CA LEU A 265 -9.62 -22.53 -9.45
C LEU A 265 -8.31 -23.00 -8.81
N PRO A 266 -7.98 -24.30 -8.87
CA PRO A 266 -6.83 -24.86 -8.17
C PRO A 266 -5.50 -24.16 -8.50
N GLY A 267 -5.31 -23.71 -9.75
CA GLY A 267 -4.13 -22.95 -10.17
C GLY A 267 -4.01 -21.58 -9.50
N GLN A 268 -5.12 -21.02 -9.04
CA GLN A 268 -5.20 -19.73 -8.34
C GLN A 268 -5.47 -19.86 -6.84
N ASN A 269 -5.66 -21.06 -6.31
CA ASN A 269 -5.95 -21.29 -4.89
C ASN A 269 -4.66 -21.28 -4.05
N LEU A 270 -4.03 -20.10 -3.93
CA LEU A 270 -2.77 -19.90 -3.23
C LEU A 270 -2.93 -18.85 -2.13
N THR A 271 -2.09 -18.94 -1.10
CA THR A 271 -1.93 -17.90 -0.08
C THR A 271 -0.44 -17.67 0.21
N THR A 272 -0.10 -16.50 0.73
CA THR A 272 1.28 -16.15 1.08
C THR A 272 1.49 -16.33 2.58
N TYR A 273 2.64 -16.88 2.98
CA TYR A 273 3.04 -17.08 4.36
C TYR A 273 4.44 -16.52 4.61
N VAL A 274 4.62 -15.78 5.71
CA VAL A 274 5.94 -15.30 6.14
C VAL A 274 6.47 -16.21 7.23
N VAL A 275 7.64 -16.80 7.01
CA VAL A 275 8.26 -17.74 7.93
C VAL A 275 8.68 -17.03 9.22
N GLY A 276 8.13 -17.46 10.35
CA GLY A 276 8.53 -17.04 11.69
C GLY A 276 9.56 -17.98 12.33
N ALA A 277 10.09 -17.58 13.49
CA ALA A 277 11.05 -18.38 14.24
C ALA A 277 10.46 -19.76 14.60
N GLY A 278 11.27 -20.81 14.45
CA GLY A 278 10.89 -22.19 14.78
C GLY A 278 9.87 -22.84 13.83
N ASN A 279 9.45 -22.17 12.75
CA ASN A 279 8.53 -22.76 11.77
C ASN A 279 9.20 -23.86 10.95
N THR A 280 8.46 -24.93 10.67
CA THR A 280 8.85 -26.00 9.75
C THR A 280 7.89 -26.11 8.57
N LEU A 281 8.37 -26.59 7.42
CA LEU A 281 7.50 -26.84 6.26
C LEU A 281 6.36 -27.83 6.58
N GLY A 282 6.61 -28.82 7.45
CA GLY A 282 5.61 -29.79 7.87
C GLY A 282 4.46 -29.14 8.65
N GLN A 283 4.77 -28.28 9.62
CA GLN A 283 3.77 -27.52 10.38
C GLN A 283 2.98 -26.57 9.48
N ILE A 284 3.66 -25.87 8.57
CA ILE A 284 3.02 -24.96 7.60
C ILE A 284 2.08 -25.76 6.68
N ALA A 285 2.54 -26.89 6.15
CA ALA A 285 1.74 -27.76 5.29
C ALA A 285 0.48 -28.27 6.00
N ALA A 286 0.62 -28.75 7.24
CA ALA A 286 -0.50 -29.20 8.06
C ALA A 286 -1.51 -28.08 8.31
N ARG A 287 -1.04 -26.88 8.70
CA ARG A 287 -1.87 -25.71 8.96
C ARG A 287 -2.73 -25.32 7.75
N TYR A 288 -2.15 -25.33 6.56
CA TYR A 288 -2.84 -24.95 5.32
C TYR A 288 -3.45 -26.12 4.55
N LYS A 289 -3.50 -27.33 5.14
CA LYS A 289 -4.05 -28.54 4.51
C LYS A 289 -3.44 -28.82 3.13
N THR A 290 -2.12 -28.67 3.03
CA THR A 290 -1.33 -28.93 1.82
C THR A 290 -0.19 -29.91 2.13
N THR A 291 0.77 -30.05 1.21
CA THR A 291 1.94 -30.92 1.41
C THR A 291 3.24 -30.14 1.32
N VAL A 292 4.27 -30.62 2.00
CA VAL A 292 5.64 -30.10 1.89
C VAL A 292 6.10 -30.08 0.43
N ALA A 293 5.81 -31.14 -0.32
CA ALA A 293 6.14 -31.24 -1.74
C ALA A 293 5.47 -30.13 -2.58
N ALA A 294 4.19 -29.85 -2.33
CA ALA A 294 3.46 -28.76 -3.01
C ALA A 294 4.05 -27.38 -2.67
N ILE A 295 4.36 -27.12 -1.39
CA ILE A 295 4.99 -25.86 -0.98
C ILE A 295 6.36 -25.71 -1.64
N ARG A 296 7.21 -26.75 -1.60
CA ARG A 296 8.54 -26.70 -2.23
C ARG A 296 8.43 -26.43 -3.73
N LYS A 297 7.54 -27.15 -4.42
CA LYS A 297 7.30 -26.97 -5.87
C LYS A 297 6.86 -25.53 -6.19
N ALA A 298 5.90 -24.98 -5.44
CA ALA A 298 5.39 -23.63 -5.68
C ALA A 298 6.44 -22.53 -5.43
N ASN A 299 7.40 -22.78 -4.55
CA ASN A 299 8.47 -21.84 -4.22
C ASN A 299 9.81 -22.18 -4.87
N GLN A 300 9.83 -23.11 -5.84
CA GLN A 300 11.04 -23.56 -6.54
C GLN A 300 12.17 -24.00 -5.57
N MET A 301 11.79 -24.57 -4.43
CA MET A 301 12.74 -25.02 -3.40
C MET A 301 13.23 -26.43 -3.71
N LYS A 302 14.54 -26.66 -3.54
CA LYS A 302 15.14 -28.00 -3.59
C LYS A 302 14.81 -28.75 -2.31
N THR A 303 15.03 -30.07 -2.26
CA THR A 303 14.66 -30.91 -1.11
C THR A 303 15.47 -30.57 0.16
N GLU A 304 16.71 -30.18 -0.02
CA GLU A 304 17.68 -29.81 1.01
C GLU A 304 17.55 -28.35 1.47
N SER A 305 16.75 -27.52 0.77
CA SER A 305 16.56 -26.13 1.15
C SER A 305 15.96 -26.02 2.55
N LEU A 306 16.64 -25.26 3.42
CA LEU A 306 16.17 -24.88 4.75
C LEU A 306 15.30 -23.63 4.67
N LEU A 307 14.42 -23.45 5.67
CA LEU A 307 13.64 -22.23 5.81
C LEU A 307 14.48 -21.11 6.44
N ALA A 308 14.38 -19.92 5.87
CA ALA A 308 14.96 -18.71 6.45
C ALA A 308 13.90 -17.89 7.20
N LEU A 309 14.27 -17.27 8.31
CA LEU A 309 13.40 -16.33 9.01
C LEU A 309 13.03 -15.16 8.08
N GLY A 310 11.74 -14.79 8.05
CA GLY A 310 11.21 -13.75 7.17
C GLY A 310 11.03 -14.19 5.71
N GLN A 311 11.30 -15.46 5.37
CA GLN A 311 11.07 -15.96 4.01
C GLN A 311 9.58 -15.93 3.67
N HIS A 312 9.24 -15.36 2.52
CA HIS A 312 7.89 -15.39 1.96
C HIS A 312 7.71 -16.68 1.16
N LEU A 313 6.63 -17.41 1.46
CA LEU A 313 6.27 -18.66 0.80
C LEU A 313 4.89 -18.55 0.15
N ILE A 314 4.79 -19.04 -1.08
CA ILE A 314 3.54 -19.35 -1.77
C ILE A 314 3.05 -20.71 -1.29
N ILE A 315 1.85 -20.77 -0.74
CA ILE A 315 1.24 -21.97 -0.18
C ILE A 315 0.03 -22.37 -1.04
N PRO A 316 0.15 -23.43 -1.87
CA PRO A 316 -0.99 -23.96 -2.61
C PRO A 316 -1.98 -24.66 -1.70
N LEU A 317 -3.26 -24.39 -1.89
CA LEU A 317 -4.35 -24.89 -1.08
C LEU A 317 -5.17 -25.93 -1.85
N ARG A 318 -5.60 -27.00 -1.17
CA ARG A 318 -6.42 -28.08 -1.75
C ARG A 318 -7.93 -27.81 -1.68
N GLY A 319 -8.35 -26.81 -0.92
CA GLY A 319 -9.75 -26.46 -0.72
C GLY A 319 -9.88 -25.03 -0.22
N ALA A 320 -11.06 -24.67 0.29
CA ALA A 320 -11.31 -23.33 0.82
C ALA A 320 -10.40 -23.03 2.03
N CYS A 321 -9.81 -21.83 2.04
CA CYS A 321 -8.98 -21.39 3.16
C CYS A 321 -9.84 -20.75 4.26
N THR A 322 -10.07 -21.46 5.35
CA THR A 322 -10.82 -20.92 6.50
C THR A 322 -9.96 -20.08 7.46
N ILE A 323 -8.63 -20.13 7.30
CA ILE A 323 -7.65 -19.43 8.16
C ILE A 323 -6.94 -18.28 7.44
N CYS A 324 -7.20 -18.09 6.16
CA CYS A 324 -6.59 -17.01 5.40
C CYS A 324 -7.28 -15.70 5.79
N PRO A 325 -6.53 -14.63 6.06
CA PRO A 325 -7.12 -13.36 6.41
C PRO A 325 -7.91 -12.83 5.21
N LEU A 326 -9.11 -12.34 5.48
CA LEU A 326 -9.99 -11.73 4.50
C LEU A 326 -10.05 -10.22 4.79
N PRO A 327 -9.85 -9.35 3.79
CA PRO A 327 -10.08 -7.92 3.98
C PRO A 327 -11.52 -7.65 4.47
N PRO A 328 -11.73 -6.68 5.36
CA PRO A 328 -13.08 -6.28 5.75
C PRO A 328 -13.85 -5.73 4.52
N PRO A 329 -15.19 -5.69 4.57
CA PRO A 329 -15.97 -4.98 3.55
C PRO A 329 -15.45 -3.56 3.38
N LEU A 330 -15.24 -3.15 2.13
CA LEU A 330 -14.67 -1.84 1.83
C LEU A 330 -15.70 -0.73 2.06
N ALA A 331 -15.30 0.31 2.78
CA ALA A 331 -15.98 1.60 2.80
C ALA A 331 -15.00 2.68 2.35
N ILE A 332 -15.36 3.39 1.28
CA ILE A 332 -14.58 4.53 0.81
C ILE A 332 -15.12 5.78 1.52
N PRO A 333 -14.28 6.54 2.23
CA PRO A 333 -14.69 7.83 2.77
C PRO A 333 -15.03 8.81 1.62
N PRO A 334 -15.81 9.86 1.88
CA PRO A 334 -15.95 10.95 0.92
C PRO A 334 -14.58 11.47 0.49
N ARG A 335 -14.45 11.82 -0.80
CA ARG A 335 -13.20 12.35 -1.32
C ARG A 335 -12.83 13.63 -0.59
N LEU A 336 -11.55 13.76 -0.23
CA LEU A 336 -11.00 14.92 0.46
C LEU A 336 -10.83 16.09 -0.53
N LEU A 337 -11.95 16.65 -0.99
CA LEU A 337 -11.96 17.81 -1.87
C LEU A 337 -11.61 19.09 -1.10
N PRO A 338 -10.84 20.01 -1.68
CA PRO A 338 -10.66 21.34 -1.09
C PRO A 338 -12.03 22.04 -1.02
N PRO A 339 -12.23 22.96 -0.05
CA PRO A 339 -13.44 23.77 -0.01
C PRO A 339 -13.60 24.51 -1.35
N GLU A 340 -14.84 24.63 -1.84
CA GLU A 340 -15.10 25.41 -3.04
C GLU A 340 -14.61 26.85 -2.81
N PRO A 341 -13.80 27.42 -3.73
CA PRO A 341 -13.45 28.81 -3.61
C PRO A 341 -14.73 29.66 -3.64
N PRO A 342 -14.82 30.75 -2.87
CA PRO A 342 -15.93 31.69 -3.02
C PRO A 342 -16.00 32.14 -4.49
N ALA A 343 -17.20 32.33 -5.02
CA ALA A 343 -17.47 32.55 -6.45
C ALA A 343 -16.65 33.67 -7.13
N SER A 344 -15.99 34.54 -6.37
CA SER A 344 -15.08 35.59 -6.84
C SER A 344 -13.66 35.11 -7.21
N VAL A 345 -13.24 33.89 -6.83
CA VAL A 345 -11.88 33.36 -7.06
C VAL A 345 -11.82 32.31 -8.19
N ALA A 346 -12.98 31.85 -8.68
CA ALA A 346 -13.09 30.85 -9.75
C ALA A 346 -12.52 31.30 -11.11
N GLN A 347 -12.19 32.58 -11.29
CA GLN A 347 -11.76 33.15 -12.58
C GLN A 347 -10.24 33.13 -12.83
N SER A 348 -9.42 32.78 -11.83
CA SER A 348 -7.94 32.71 -12.00
C SER A 348 -7.39 31.30 -12.26
N TRP A 349 -8.27 30.29 -12.35
CA TRP A 349 -7.87 28.87 -12.47
C TRP A 349 -8.28 28.28 -13.83
N VAL A 350 -7.77 28.86 -14.90
CA VAL A 350 -7.60 28.16 -16.18
C VAL A 350 -6.09 28.02 -16.39
N GLY A 351 -5.53 26.85 -16.07
CA GLY A 351 -4.12 26.53 -16.34
C GLY A 351 -3.13 26.61 -15.17
N GLY A 352 -3.57 26.89 -13.93
CA GLY A 352 -2.80 26.58 -12.72
C GLY A 352 -1.44 27.28 -12.52
N ILE A 353 -1.13 28.33 -13.28
CA ILE A 353 0.07 29.15 -13.07
C ILE A 353 -0.38 30.60 -12.95
N ASN A 354 -0.14 31.23 -11.80
CA ASN A 354 -0.03 32.68 -11.77
C ASN A 354 1.29 33.04 -12.47
N PRO A 355 1.29 33.66 -13.67
CA PRO A 355 2.51 33.91 -14.43
C PRO A 355 3.54 34.75 -13.67
N GLU A 356 3.11 35.52 -12.66
CA GLU A 356 4.01 36.31 -11.81
C GLU A 356 4.79 35.48 -10.77
N LEU A 357 4.35 34.25 -10.46
CA LEU A 357 5.05 33.35 -9.54
C LEU A 357 6.01 32.38 -10.26
N SER A 358 6.05 32.41 -11.59
CA SER A 358 6.97 31.62 -12.42
C SER A 358 8.39 32.20 -12.49
N THR A 359 8.62 33.43 -12.03
CA THR A 359 9.87 34.18 -12.25
C THR A 359 10.64 34.55 -10.98
N ALA A 360 10.25 34.03 -9.82
CA ALA A 360 11.05 34.19 -8.60
C ALA A 360 12.14 33.10 -8.57
N GLU A 361 13.33 33.48 -9.04
CA GLU A 361 14.58 32.69 -9.07
C GLU A 361 14.98 32.08 -7.71
#